data_AF-A0A9P1E9B9-F1
#
_entry.id   AF-A0A9P1E9B9-F1
#
_cell.length_a   1.000
_cell.length_b   1.000
_cell.length_c   1.000
_cell.angle_alpha   90.00
_cell.angle_beta   90.00
_cell.angle_gamma   90.00
#
_symmetry.space_group_name_H-M   'P 1'
#
loop_
_entity.id
_entity.type
_entity.pdbx_description
1 polymer ?
#
loop_
_entity_poly.entity_id
_entity_poly.type
_entity_poly.pdbx_seq_one_letter_code
_entity_poly.pdbx_strand_id
1 'polypeptide(L)'
;MKVELEEFRMEATHLKNQQATIRRLEERCRQLEQQMEEKVKEIVEIKQRNLAEENQKTLEVLKEREQLLQDQLRQAKESVSNMQKLHEISQSQLFEVRAQSEEERAAKHSELNLLMDEVERAQARLLSLEREKGFLRSQLQSANEDNGDKKSDNLDKSSILENSLSSKERIISELNMELHNLESTLSNEREMHINEVKKLNVLLHEKEVALDEMKKELQMRPTTKLVDDLKKKVQILQAVGYNSIETEDWEAATSGEEMSKLESLLLDKNRKMEHELTQLKFKLSEKASLLESAESKIDELTVNVSEQQRLIQKLEDDILKGYSSIQEKKSMVFDDWDLSESTRAEPSDSVEQRRISSDQDQSSMFKVICNQRDRFRARLQETEEEIRKLKEKIGVLTAELEKTKADNVKLYEKIRYVQDYNSERVISRGSKKYAEDVESGFGSDVESKYKKMYEDDINPFAAFSKKERDQRYKELGLRDKITLSSGRFLLGNKYARTFAFFYTIGLHVLVFTCLYRMSALSNSGNAAEDKIIDLPHPQ
;
A
#
# COMPACT_ATOMS: atom_id res chain seq x y z
N MET A 1 -47.86 -30.79 86.37
CA MET A 1 -48.21 -29.36 86.55
C MET A 1 -47.00 -28.43 86.66
N LYS A 2 -46.08 -28.53 87.65
CA LYS A 2 -44.92 -27.61 87.72
C LYS A 2 -43.87 -27.82 86.60
N VAL A 3 -43.57 -29.08 86.27
CA VAL A 3 -42.61 -29.45 85.21
C VAL A 3 -43.14 -29.03 83.83
N GLU A 4 -44.41 -29.33 83.53
CA GLU A 4 -45.08 -28.90 82.28
C GLU A 4 -45.08 -27.36 82.14
N LEU A 5 -45.25 -26.61 83.23
CA LEU A 5 -45.17 -25.14 83.24
C LEU A 5 -43.76 -24.62 82.94
N GLU A 6 -42.71 -25.33 83.37
CA GLU A 6 -41.32 -25.00 83.04
C GLU A 6 -40.98 -25.36 81.60
N GLU A 7 -41.48 -26.48 81.08
CA GLU A 7 -41.36 -26.88 79.67
C GLU A 7 -42.04 -25.85 78.75
N PHE A 8 -43.27 -25.42 79.06
CA PHE A 8 -43.95 -24.36 78.29
C PHE A 8 -43.21 -23.02 78.37
N ARG A 9 -42.55 -22.71 79.50
CA ARG A 9 -41.71 -21.49 79.61
C ARG A 9 -40.46 -21.59 78.74
N MET A 10 -39.82 -22.75 78.67
CA MET A 10 -38.66 -22.98 77.81
C MET A 10 -39.04 -22.96 76.32
N GLU A 11 -40.18 -23.55 75.94
CA GLU A 11 -40.69 -23.49 74.58
C GLU A 11 -41.04 -22.05 74.18
N ALA A 12 -41.66 -21.27 75.07
CA ALA A 12 -41.96 -19.86 74.81
C ALA A 12 -40.69 -19.01 74.62
N THR A 13 -39.63 -19.25 75.39
CA THR A 13 -38.35 -18.53 75.21
C THR A 13 -37.65 -18.97 73.92
N HIS A 14 -37.70 -20.26 73.58
CA HIS A 14 -37.17 -20.78 72.31
C HIS A 14 -37.92 -20.20 71.10
N LEU A 15 -39.25 -20.18 71.12
CA LEU A 15 -40.08 -19.55 70.07
C LEU A 15 -39.78 -18.06 69.96
N LYS A 16 -39.58 -17.35 71.08
CA LYS A 16 -39.18 -15.93 71.07
C LYS A 16 -37.80 -15.72 70.44
N ASN A 17 -36.84 -16.60 70.71
CA ASN A 17 -35.51 -16.56 70.10
C ASN A 17 -35.57 -16.89 68.60
N GLN A 18 -36.41 -17.84 68.20
CA GLN A 18 -36.66 -18.14 66.78
C GLN A 18 -37.31 -16.95 66.08
N GLN A 19 -38.33 -16.32 66.68
CA GLN A 19 -38.95 -15.09 66.14
C GLN A 19 -37.93 -13.95 66.00
N ALA A 20 -37.04 -13.76 66.98
CA ALA A 20 -35.97 -12.77 66.88
C ALA A 20 -34.98 -13.10 65.75
N THR A 21 -34.69 -14.37 65.52
CA THR A 21 -33.79 -14.83 64.44
C THR A 21 -34.45 -14.65 63.08
N ILE A 22 -35.73 -15.01 62.94
CA ILE A 22 -36.52 -14.80 61.72
C ILE A 22 -36.56 -13.31 61.37
N ARG A 23 -36.85 -12.42 62.33
CA ARG A 23 -36.84 -10.96 62.08
C ARG A 23 -35.48 -10.45 61.59
N ARG A 24 -34.37 -10.93 62.18
CA ARG A 24 -33.02 -10.55 61.71
C ARG A 24 -32.74 -11.07 60.30
N LEU A 25 -33.21 -12.27 59.97
CA LEU A 25 -33.06 -12.83 58.63
C LEU A 25 -33.92 -12.08 57.61
N GLU A 26 -35.17 -11.75 57.94
CA GLU A 26 -36.06 -10.92 57.12
C GLU A 26 -35.45 -9.54 56.88
N GLU A 27 -34.90 -8.90 57.92
CA GLU A 27 -34.24 -7.60 57.80
C GLU A 27 -32.98 -7.69 56.93
N ARG A 28 -32.18 -8.74 57.08
CA ARG A 28 -31.02 -8.99 56.21
C ARG A 28 -31.41 -9.28 54.77
N CYS A 29 -32.47 -10.06 54.53
CA CYS A 29 -33.02 -10.29 53.19
C CYS A 29 -33.47 -8.97 52.56
N ARG A 30 -34.21 -8.14 53.29
CA ARG A 30 -34.66 -6.83 52.83
C ARG A 30 -33.49 -5.88 52.52
N GLN A 31 -32.44 -5.88 53.34
CA GLN A 31 -31.22 -5.10 53.09
C GLN A 31 -30.51 -5.58 51.82
N LEU A 32 -30.39 -6.89 51.61
CA LEU A 32 -29.77 -7.46 50.40
C LEU A 32 -30.59 -7.16 49.15
N GLU A 33 -31.92 -7.23 49.23
CA GLU A 33 -32.83 -6.84 48.15
C GLU A 33 -32.66 -5.36 47.80
N GLN A 34 -32.64 -4.47 48.80
CA GLN A 34 -32.43 -3.04 48.58
C GLN A 34 -31.06 -2.75 47.94
N GLN A 35 -29.99 -3.38 48.45
CA GLN A 35 -28.65 -3.24 47.86
C GLN A 35 -28.60 -3.77 46.41
N MET A 36 -29.32 -4.84 46.11
CA MET A 36 -29.40 -5.38 44.76
C MET A 36 -30.19 -4.42 43.85
N GLU A 37 -31.31 -3.87 44.30
CA GLU A 37 -32.08 -2.87 43.56
C GLU A 37 -31.26 -1.60 43.27
N GLU A 38 -30.50 -1.11 44.25
CA GLU A 38 -29.61 0.05 44.09
C GLU A 38 -28.52 -0.24 43.05
N LYS A 39 -27.86 -1.41 43.11
CA LYS A 39 -26.87 -1.83 42.10
C LYS A 39 -27.49 -1.98 40.71
N VAL A 40 -28.70 -2.53 40.61
CA VAL A 40 -29.40 -2.66 39.32
C VAL A 40 -29.73 -1.28 38.76
N LYS A 41 -30.20 -0.35 39.58
CA LYS A 41 -30.46 1.05 39.16
C LYS A 41 -29.18 1.71 38.67
N GLU A 42 -28.07 1.59 39.41
CA GLU A 42 -26.77 2.14 39.01
C GLU A 42 -26.29 1.55 37.67
N ILE A 43 -26.36 0.23 37.49
CA ILE A 43 -25.99 -0.43 36.23
C ILE A 43 -26.88 0.05 35.06
N VAL A 44 -28.18 0.21 35.29
CA VAL A 44 -29.12 0.70 34.27
C VAL A 44 -28.79 2.15 33.90
N GLU A 45 -28.52 3.03 34.88
CA GLU A 45 -28.13 4.42 34.61
C GLU A 45 -26.80 4.50 33.84
N ILE A 46 -25.79 3.71 34.21
CA ILE A 46 -24.52 3.66 33.48
C ILE A 46 -24.76 3.19 32.05
N LYS A 47 -25.55 2.14 31.84
CA LYS A 47 -25.90 1.67 30.49
C LYS A 47 -26.67 2.72 29.69
N GLN A 48 -27.59 3.45 30.30
CA GLN A 48 -28.31 4.53 29.64
C GLN A 48 -27.38 5.68 29.23
N ARG A 49 -26.44 6.09 30.11
CA ARG A 49 -25.43 7.10 29.77
C ARG A 49 -24.53 6.63 28.64
N ASN A 50 -24.00 5.41 28.72
CA ASN A 50 -23.14 4.85 27.67
C ASN A 50 -23.85 4.79 26.32
N LEU A 51 -25.11 4.36 26.29
CA LEU A 51 -25.91 4.32 25.06
C LEU A 51 -26.21 5.72 24.52
N ALA A 52 -26.45 6.70 25.40
CA ALA A 52 -26.61 8.09 24.98
C ALA A 52 -25.31 8.66 24.39
N GLU A 53 -24.15 8.37 24.99
CA GLU A 53 -22.84 8.79 24.47
C GLU A 53 -22.52 8.12 23.13
N GLU A 54 -22.80 6.84 22.97
CA GLU A 54 -22.61 6.12 21.70
C GLU A 54 -23.52 6.68 20.60
N ASN A 55 -24.80 6.93 20.92
CA ASN A 55 -25.73 7.59 20.00
C ASN A 55 -25.29 9.00 19.63
N GLN A 56 -24.71 9.75 20.58
CA GLN A 56 -24.18 11.08 20.30
C GLN A 56 -22.96 11.01 19.37
N LYS A 57 -22.00 10.13 19.65
CA LYS A 57 -20.81 9.94 18.80
C LYS A 57 -21.18 9.50 17.39
N THR A 58 -22.11 8.56 17.25
CA THR A 58 -22.59 8.13 15.92
C THR A 58 -23.27 9.29 15.17
N LEU A 59 -24.05 10.11 15.86
CA LEU A 59 -24.69 11.29 15.27
C LEU A 59 -23.68 12.37 14.85
N GLU A 60 -22.62 12.58 15.62
CA GLU A 60 -21.51 13.49 15.26
C GLU A 60 -20.78 13.01 14.00
N VAL A 61 -20.42 11.72 13.94
CA VAL A 61 -19.78 11.12 12.75
C VAL A 61 -20.69 11.23 11.52
N LEU A 62 -21.99 10.99 11.67
CA LEU A 62 -22.95 11.14 10.58
C LEU A 62 -23.06 12.59 10.08
N LYS A 63 -23.02 13.58 10.99
CA LYS A 63 -23.02 15.00 10.64
C LYS A 63 -21.74 15.42 9.90
N GLU A 64 -20.58 14.97 10.36
CA GLU A 64 -19.31 15.24 9.68
C GLU A 64 -19.29 14.64 8.27
N ARG A 65 -19.79 13.41 8.13
CA ARG A 65 -19.97 12.77 6.83
C ARG A 65 -20.93 13.53 5.93
N GLU A 66 -22.06 14.00 6.47
CA GLU A 66 -23.02 14.82 5.73
C GLU A 66 -22.39 16.12 5.23
N GLN A 67 -21.65 16.83 6.08
CA GLN A 67 -20.94 18.06 5.71
C GLN A 67 -19.92 17.81 4.59
N LEU A 68 -19.14 16.73 4.70
CA LEU A 68 -18.17 16.36 3.67
C LEU A 68 -18.85 16.05 2.33
N LEU A 69 -19.97 15.33 2.35
CA LEU A 69 -20.76 15.07 1.14
C LEU A 69 -21.38 16.35 0.55
N GLN A 70 -21.85 17.28 1.40
CA GLN A 70 -22.35 18.59 0.96
C GLN A 70 -21.24 19.42 0.31
N ASP A 71 -20.02 19.39 0.86
CA ASP A 71 -18.86 20.09 0.30
C ASP A 71 -18.43 19.50 -1.04
N GLN A 72 -18.38 18.17 -1.16
CA GLN A 72 -18.11 17.49 -2.43
C GLN A 72 -19.17 17.84 -3.48
N LEU A 73 -20.46 17.85 -3.09
CA LEU A 73 -21.55 18.24 -3.99
C LEU A 73 -21.42 19.70 -4.43
N ARG A 74 -21.04 20.61 -3.53
CA ARG A 74 -20.79 22.02 -3.85
C ARG A 74 -19.64 22.17 -4.83
N GLN A 75 -18.52 21.49 -4.60
CA GLN A 75 -17.36 21.50 -5.49
C GLN A 75 -17.69 20.95 -6.88
N ALA A 76 -18.44 19.84 -6.95
CA ALA A 76 -18.90 19.27 -8.21
C ALA A 76 -19.85 20.20 -8.97
N LYS A 77 -20.76 20.90 -8.28
CA LYS A 77 -21.64 21.90 -8.89
C LYS A 77 -20.85 23.10 -9.43
N GLU A 78 -19.87 23.57 -8.68
CA GLU A 78 -19.00 24.67 -9.11
C GLU A 78 -18.15 24.28 -10.32
N SER A 79 -17.58 23.06 -10.35
CA SER A 79 -16.82 22.58 -11.49
C SER A 79 -17.67 22.46 -12.75
N VAL A 80 -18.91 21.95 -12.64
CA VAL A 80 -19.87 21.92 -13.74
C VAL A 80 -20.22 23.32 -14.21
N SER A 81 -20.48 24.27 -13.30
CA SER A 81 -20.76 25.67 -13.66
C SER A 81 -19.56 26.32 -14.39
N ASN A 82 -18.34 26.05 -13.94
CA ASN A 82 -17.13 26.56 -14.58
C ASN A 82 -16.93 25.94 -15.97
N MET A 83 -17.17 24.63 -16.13
CA MET A 83 -17.13 23.97 -17.43
C MET A 83 -18.19 24.52 -18.40
N GLN A 84 -19.40 24.81 -17.91
CA GLN A 84 -20.46 25.46 -18.71
C GLN A 84 -20.03 26.85 -19.18
N LYS A 85 -19.50 27.70 -18.30
CA LYS A 85 -18.99 29.02 -18.68
C LYS A 85 -17.85 28.95 -19.71
N LEU A 86 -16.90 28.03 -19.51
CA LEU A 86 -15.82 27.81 -20.47
C LEU A 86 -16.34 27.32 -21.83
N HIS A 87 -17.35 26.45 -21.81
CA HIS A 87 -18.01 25.98 -23.03
C HIS A 87 -18.73 27.11 -23.75
N GLU A 88 -19.46 27.97 -23.03
CA GLU A 88 -20.11 29.16 -23.61
C GLU A 88 -19.10 30.12 -24.25
N ILE A 89 -17.98 30.40 -23.57
CA ILE A 89 -16.90 31.25 -24.10
C ILE A 89 -16.26 30.62 -25.34
N SER A 90 -15.97 29.31 -25.31
CA SER A 90 -15.40 28.60 -26.45
C SER A 90 -16.38 28.58 -27.64
N GLN A 91 -17.67 28.39 -27.38
CA GLN A 91 -18.71 28.43 -28.40
C GLN A 91 -18.85 29.83 -29.01
N SER A 92 -18.77 30.90 -28.22
CA SER A 92 -18.80 32.27 -28.75
C SER A 92 -17.58 32.57 -29.62
N GLN A 93 -16.38 32.12 -29.21
CA GLN A 93 -15.16 32.27 -30.00
C GLN A 93 -15.24 31.51 -31.33
N LEU A 94 -15.78 30.29 -31.32
CA LEU A 94 -16.01 29.51 -32.54
C LEU A 94 -17.00 30.21 -33.48
N PHE A 95 -18.05 30.82 -32.94
CA PHE A 95 -19.01 31.60 -33.73
C PHE A 95 -18.34 32.84 -34.34
N GLU A 96 -17.52 33.55 -33.58
CA GLU A 96 -16.78 34.72 -34.06
C GLU A 96 -15.78 34.36 -35.18
N VAL A 97 -14.97 33.32 -35.00
CA VAL A 97 -14.04 32.83 -36.03
C VAL A 97 -14.79 32.37 -37.28
N ARG A 98 -15.94 31.70 -37.10
CA ARG A 98 -16.79 31.32 -38.24
C ARG A 98 -17.33 32.54 -38.97
N ALA A 99 -17.81 33.54 -38.25
CA ALA A 99 -18.31 34.78 -38.84
C ALA A 99 -17.20 35.51 -39.63
N GLN A 100 -16.00 35.64 -39.05
CA GLN A 100 -14.84 36.23 -39.72
C GLN A 100 -14.44 35.43 -40.98
N SER A 101 -14.47 34.10 -40.91
CA SER A 101 -14.19 33.25 -42.08
C SER A 101 -15.25 33.38 -43.18
N GLU A 102 -16.52 33.51 -42.81
CA GLU A 102 -17.62 33.75 -43.75
C GLU A 102 -17.51 35.14 -44.39
N GLU A 103 -17.15 36.16 -43.62
CA GLU A 103 -16.85 37.52 -44.09
C GLU A 103 -15.65 37.55 -45.05
N GLU A 104 -14.52 36.92 -44.69
CA GLU A 104 -13.34 36.83 -45.55
C GLU A 104 -13.66 36.08 -46.86
N ARG A 105 -14.46 35.00 -46.79
CA ARG A 105 -14.91 34.27 -47.97
C ARG A 105 -15.79 35.13 -48.86
N ALA A 106 -16.70 35.93 -48.29
CA ALA A 106 -17.53 36.86 -49.05
C ALA A 106 -16.71 37.98 -49.69
N ALA A 107 -15.74 38.55 -48.96
CA ALA A 107 -14.82 39.55 -49.47
C ALA A 107 -13.99 39.02 -50.64
N LYS A 108 -13.37 37.83 -50.50
CA LYS A 108 -12.63 37.17 -51.59
C LYS A 108 -13.52 36.87 -52.80
N HIS A 109 -14.77 36.46 -52.57
CA HIS A 109 -15.72 36.24 -53.66
C HIS A 109 -16.05 37.54 -54.39
N SER A 110 -16.22 38.65 -53.67
CA SER A 110 -16.43 39.96 -54.29
C SER A 110 -15.23 40.47 -55.07
N GLU A 111 -14.00 40.22 -54.58
CA GLU A 111 -12.76 40.52 -55.28
C GLU A 111 -12.64 39.70 -56.57
N LEU A 112 -12.96 38.40 -56.52
CA LEU A 112 -12.98 37.54 -57.70
C LEU A 112 -13.96 38.06 -58.75
N ASN A 113 -15.16 38.48 -58.34
CA ASN A 113 -16.14 39.06 -59.27
C ASN A 113 -15.63 40.37 -59.91
N LEU A 114 -14.98 41.25 -59.14
CA LEU A 114 -14.37 42.47 -59.67
C LEU A 114 -13.25 42.17 -60.67
N LEU A 115 -12.38 41.20 -60.37
CA LEU A 115 -11.33 40.74 -61.27
C LEU A 115 -11.91 40.10 -62.53
N MET A 116 -13.00 39.34 -62.41
CA MET A 116 -13.72 38.77 -63.55
C MET A 116 -14.24 39.89 -64.46
N ASP A 117 -14.89 40.91 -63.91
CA ASP A 117 -15.39 42.07 -64.65
C ASP A 117 -14.25 42.86 -65.33
N GLU A 118 -13.09 42.97 -64.67
CA GLU A 118 -11.89 43.60 -65.25
C GLU A 118 -11.31 42.80 -66.40
N VAL A 119 -11.27 41.46 -66.27
CA VAL A 119 -10.86 40.56 -67.34
C VAL A 119 -11.82 40.67 -68.53
N GLU A 120 -13.12 40.67 -68.30
CA GLU A 120 -14.12 40.85 -69.35
C GLU A 120 -13.98 42.22 -70.04
N ARG A 121 -13.77 43.30 -69.27
CA ARG A 121 -13.49 44.64 -69.84
C ARG A 121 -12.20 44.67 -70.65
N ALA A 122 -11.13 44.03 -70.17
CA ALA A 122 -9.86 43.95 -70.88
C ALA A 122 -10.01 43.14 -72.18
N GLN A 123 -10.70 42.01 -72.14
CA GLN A 123 -11.01 41.19 -73.31
C GLN A 123 -11.85 41.98 -74.34
N ALA A 124 -12.86 42.73 -73.90
CA ALA A 124 -13.65 43.59 -74.79
C ALA A 124 -12.81 44.66 -75.49
N ARG A 125 -11.88 45.30 -74.76
CA ARG A 125 -10.91 46.27 -75.32
C ARG A 125 -9.92 45.61 -76.28
N LEU A 126 -9.46 44.40 -75.97
CA LEU A 126 -8.54 43.65 -76.82
C LEU A 126 -9.22 43.30 -78.15
N LEU A 127 -10.47 42.83 -78.11
CA LEU A 127 -11.28 42.58 -79.30
C LEU A 127 -11.55 43.85 -80.12
N SER A 128 -11.75 45.02 -79.48
CA SER A 128 -11.92 46.28 -80.22
C SER A 128 -10.61 46.71 -80.90
N LEU A 129 -9.47 46.62 -80.21
CA LEU A 129 -8.15 46.91 -80.78
C LEU A 129 -7.77 45.96 -81.91
N GLU A 130 -8.12 44.67 -81.82
CA GLU A 130 -7.92 43.71 -82.92
C GLU A 130 -8.72 44.09 -84.17
N ARG A 131 -9.97 44.55 -83.99
CA ARG A 131 -10.78 45.08 -85.10
C ARG A 131 -10.18 46.34 -85.71
N GLU A 132 -9.75 47.29 -84.89
CA GLU A 132 -9.09 48.52 -85.34
C GLU A 132 -7.77 48.22 -86.06
N LYS A 133 -6.95 47.30 -85.55
CA LYS A 133 -5.74 46.83 -86.22
C LYS A 133 -6.05 46.21 -87.58
N GLY A 134 -7.12 45.42 -87.68
CA GLY A 134 -7.60 44.89 -88.96
C GLY A 134 -7.99 45.99 -89.94
N PHE A 135 -8.72 47.00 -89.45
CA PHE A 135 -9.11 48.17 -90.25
C PHE A 135 -7.91 48.98 -90.72
N LEU A 136 -7.00 49.35 -89.83
CA LEU A 136 -5.77 50.08 -90.15
C LEU A 136 -4.88 49.30 -91.11
N ARG A 137 -4.76 47.98 -90.97
CA ARG A 137 -4.01 47.14 -91.91
C ARG A 137 -4.61 47.17 -93.32
N SER A 138 -5.95 47.16 -93.43
CA SER A 138 -6.65 47.34 -94.70
C SER A 138 -6.39 48.73 -95.29
N GLN A 139 -6.41 49.77 -94.45
CA GLN A 139 -6.20 51.15 -94.88
C GLN A 139 -4.75 51.40 -95.32
N LEU A 140 -3.76 50.78 -94.66
CA LEU A 140 -2.34 50.85 -95.02
C LEU A 140 -2.07 50.11 -96.33
N GLN A 141 -2.78 49.01 -96.60
CA GLN A 141 -2.72 48.32 -97.89
C GLN A 141 -3.27 49.20 -99.03
N SER A 142 -4.34 49.97 -98.81
CA SER A 142 -4.83 50.95 -99.79
C SER A 142 -3.93 52.18 -99.94
N ALA A 143 -3.31 52.68 -98.85
CA ALA A 143 -2.44 53.85 -98.89
C ALA A 143 -1.04 53.55 -99.48
N ASN A 144 -0.63 52.27 -99.51
CA ASN A 144 0.61 51.82 -100.15
C ASN A 144 0.48 51.75 -101.69
N GLU A 145 -0.73 51.76 -102.24
CA GLU A 145 -0.96 51.90 -103.69
C GLU A 145 -0.91 53.37 -104.16
N ASP A 146 -1.05 54.34 -103.26
CA ASP A 146 -1.27 55.77 -103.58
C ASP A 146 -0.09 56.71 -103.25
N ASN A 147 1.08 56.19 -102.86
CA ASN A 147 2.25 57.01 -102.49
C ASN A 147 3.37 56.99 -103.54
N GLY A 148 2.99 57.22 -104.79
CA GLY A 148 3.89 57.76 -105.80
C GLY A 148 3.80 59.29 -105.80
N ASP A 149 4.92 59.94 -105.52
CA ASP A 149 5.22 61.33 -105.86
C ASP A 149 4.82 62.41 -104.83
N LYS A 150 5.81 62.92 -104.10
CA LYS A 150 6.19 64.35 -104.13
C LYS A 150 7.39 64.65 -103.23
N LYS A 151 8.39 65.23 -103.88
CA LYS A 151 9.67 65.70 -103.34
C LYS A 151 9.68 67.22 -103.48
N SER A 152 9.54 67.97 -102.40
CA SER A 152 10.09 69.33 -102.34
C SER A 152 10.30 69.80 -100.90
N ASP A 153 11.12 70.85 -100.80
CA ASP A 153 11.34 71.76 -99.69
C ASP A 153 12.35 71.31 -98.62
N ASN A 154 13.57 71.78 -98.84
CA ASN A 154 14.76 71.56 -98.02
C ASN A 154 14.99 72.68 -96.97
N LEU A 155 14.07 73.66 -96.88
CA LEU A 155 14.13 74.77 -95.91
C LEU A 155 13.11 74.62 -94.78
N ASP A 156 11.95 74.01 -95.02
CA ASP A 156 11.00 73.59 -93.97
C ASP A 156 11.49 72.37 -93.17
N LYS A 157 12.34 71.53 -93.77
CA LYS A 157 12.93 70.38 -93.06
C LYS A 157 13.75 70.80 -91.86
N SER A 158 14.44 71.94 -91.89
CA SER A 158 15.24 72.38 -90.75
C SER A 158 14.37 72.78 -89.56
N SER A 159 13.28 73.55 -89.79
CA SER A 159 12.36 73.95 -88.72
C SER A 159 11.53 72.77 -88.21
N ILE A 160 11.15 71.84 -89.10
CA ILE A 160 10.46 70.60 -88.73
C ILE A 160 11.40 69.67 -87.95
N LEU A 161 12.68 69.59 -88.32
CA LEU A 161 13.68 68.83 -87.58
C LEU A 161 13.99 69.46 -86.23
N GLU A 162 14.01 70.78 -86.11
CA GLU A 162 14.25 71.50 -84.84
C GLU A 162 13.03 71.43 -83.90
N ASN A 163 11.81 71.52 -84.45
CA ASN A 163 10.57 71.22 -83.72
C ASN A 163 10.49 69.74 -83.33
N SER A 164 10.94 68.83 -84.19
CA SER A 164 11.01 67.40 -83.88
C SER A 164 12.06 67.13 -82.81
N LEU A 165 13.22 67.80 -82.86
CA LEU A 165 14.28 67.68 -81.87
C LEU A 165 13.81 68.17 -80.50
N SER A 166 13.20 69.36 -80.43
CA SER A 166 12.64 69.89 -79.18
C SER A 166 11.49 69.04 -78.64
N SER A 167 10.64 68.45 -79.50
CA SER A 167 9.62 67.48 -79.07
C SER A 167 10.25 66.21 -78.51
N LYS A 168 11.33 65.71 -79.11
CA LYS A 168 12.08 64.54 -78.62
C LYS A 168 12.82 64.85 -77.32
N GLU A 169 13.43 66.02 -77.18
CA GLU A 169 14.09 66.46 -75.94
C GLU A 169 13.08 66.61 -74.80
N ARG A 170 11.87 67.09 -75.09
CA ARG A 170 10.77 67.13 -74.12
C ARG A 170 10.34 65.73 -73.71
N ILE A 171 10.14 64.82 -74.66
CA ILE A 171 9.78 63.40 -74.36
C ILE A 171 10.89 62.71 -73.57
N ILE A 172 12.17 62.95 -73.90
CA ILE A 172 13.32 62.41 -73.17
C ILE A 172 13.33 62.95 -71.73
N SER A 173 13.02 64.22 -71.54
CA SER A 173 12.93 64.83 -70.21
C SER A 173 11.77 64.25 -69.39
N GLU A 174 10.61 64.03 -70.03
CA GLU A 174 9.43 63.39 -69.43
C GLU A 174 9.74 61.94 -69.04
N LEU A 175 10.34 61.15 -69.93
CA LEU A 175 10.78 59.78 -69.66
C LEU A 175 11.85 59.69 -68.58
N ASN A 176 12.79 60.65 -68.54
CA ASN A 176 13.79 60.71 -67.46
C ASN A 176 13.14 61.04 -66.11
N MET A 177 12.11 61.89 -66.10
CA MET A 177 11.36 62.21 -64.89
C MET A 177 10.52 61.01 -64.43
N GLU A 178 9.90 60.28 -65.35
CA GLU A 178 9.20 59.02 -65.08
C GLU A 178 10.16 57.93 -64.57
N LEU A 179 11.33 57.77 -65.21
CA LEU A 179 12.38 56.85 -64.75
C LEU A 179 12.84 57.19 -63.34
N HIS A 180 13.11 58.47 -63.04
CA HIS A 180 13.51 58.89 -61.70
C HIS A 180 12.40 58.65 -60.68
N ASN A 181 11.13 58.90 -61.03
CA ASN A 181 10.00 58.60 -60.16
C ASN A 181 9.82 57.10 -59.92
N LEU A 182 10.01 56.27 -60.96
CA LEU A 182 10.01 54.81 -60.85
C LEU A 182 11.17 54.29 -60.01
N GLU A 183 12.38 54.83 -60.18
CA GLU A 183 13.53 54.49 -59.34
C GLU A 183 13.31 54.89 -57.88
N SER A 184 12.73 56.07 -57.63
CA SER A 184 12.42 56.54 -56.28
C SER A 184 11.34 55.69 -55.61
N THR A 185 10.26 55.35 -56.31
CA THR A 185 9.19 54.46 -55.79
C THR A 185 9.73 53.06 -55.51
N LEU A 186 10.51 52.48 -56.43
CA LEU A 186 11.14 51.18 -56.26
C LEU A 186 12.17 51.17 -55.11
N SER A 187 12.90 52.27 -54.92
CA SER A 187 13.81 52.44 -53.77
C SER A 187 13.04 52.47 -52.45
N ASN A 188 11.91 53.21 -52.40
CA ASN A 188 11.07 53.29 -51.21
C ASN A 188 10.43 51.94 -50.88
N GLU A 189 9.92 51.20 -51.87
CA GLU A 189 9.36 49.85 -51.67
C GLU A 189 10.44 48.87 -51.16
N ARG A 190 11.64 48.92 -51.74
CA ARG A 190 12.78 48.12 -51.24
C ARG A 190 13.10 48.43 -49.78
N GLU A 191 13.12 49.70 -49.41
CA GLU A 191 13.39 50.11 -48.03
C GLU A 191 12.26 49.66 -47.08
N MET A 192 11.00 49.75 -47.50
CA MET A 192 9.86 49.22 -46.75
C MET A 192 9.97 47.71 -46.54
N HIS A 193 10.26 46.95 -47.59
CA HIS A 193 10.44 45.50 -47.47
C HIS A 193 11.63 45.11 -46.60
N ILE A 194 12.76 45.84 -46.69
CA ILE A 194 13.91 45.62 -45.79
C ILE A 194 13.51 45.87 -44.34
N ASN A 195 12.74 46.91 -44.05
CA ASN A 195 12.27 47.21 -42.71
C ASN A 195 11.27 46.17 -42.19
N GLU A 196 10.40 45.65 -43.06
CA GLU A 196 9.48 44.57 -42.72
C GLU A 196 10.20 43.25 -42.46
N VAL A 197 11.18 42.89 -43.29
CA VAL A 197 12.06 41.73 -43.05
C VAL A 197 12.81 41.88 -41.73
N LYS A 198 13.30 43.08 -41.39
CA LYS A 198 13.93 43.31 -40.07
C LYS A 198 12.95 43.10 -38.93
N LYS A 199 11.73 43.63 -39.02
CA LYS A 199 10.68 43.44 -38.00
C LYS A 199 10.31 41.96 -37.83
N LEU A 200 10.12 41.24 -38.93
CA LEU A 200 9.82 39.81 -38.92
C LEU A 200 10.96 39.00 -38.31
N ASN A 201 12.23 39.34 -38.59
CA ASN A 201 13.37 38.68 -37.97
C ASN A 201 13.44 38.93 -36.45
N VAL A 202 13.13 40.15 -35.99
CA VAL A 202 13.07 40.45 -34.54
C VAL A 202 11.97 39.62 -33.87
N LEU A 203 10.76 39.60 -34.46
CA LEU A 203 9.66 38.78 -33.95
C LEU A 203 9.99 37.29 -33.94
N LEU A 204 10.66 36.78 -34.98
CA LEU A 204 11.09 35.39 -35.05
C LEU A 204 12.07 35.08 -33.91
N HIS A 205 13.05 35.95 -33.68
CA HIS A 205 14.02 35.80 -32.60
C HIS A 205 13.35 35.82 -31.21
N GLU A 206 12.41 36.74 -30.98
CA GLU A 206 11.62 36.78 -29.73
C GLU A 206 10.85 35.48 -29.50
N LYS A 207 10.24 34.90 -30.55
CA LYS A 207 9.54 33.62 -30.47
C LYS A 207 10.48 32.44 -30.24
N GLU A 208 11.66 32.44 -30.84
CA GLU A 208 12.69 31.42 -30.60
C GLU A 208 13.17 31.44 -29.13
N VAL A 209 13.44 32.63 -28.59
CA VAL A 209 13.83 32.79 -27.17
C VAL A 209 12.72 32.31 -26.25
N ALA A 210 11.47 32.71 -26.49
CA ALA A 210 10.33 32.26 -25.70
C ALA A 210 10.12 30.73 -25.79
N LEU A 211 10.34 30.13 -26.96
CA LEU A 211 10.27 28.67 -27.15
C LEU A 211 11.35 27.96 -26.35
N ASP A 212 12.58 28.46 -26.35
CA ASP A 212 13.67 27.87 -25.59
C ASP A 212 13.48 28.02 -24.08
N GLU A 213 12.90 29.13 -23.63
CA GLU A 213 12.52 29.33 -22.22
C GLU A 213 11.40 28.36 -21.80
N MET A 214 10.34 28.22 -22.61
CA MET A 214 9.28 27.24 -22.36
C MET A 214 9.79 25.79 -22.39
N LYS A 215 10.74 25.46 -23.27
CA LYS A 215 11.40 24.14 -23.27
C LYS A 215 12.21 23.91 -21.99
N LYS A 216 12.95 24.91 -21.51
CA LYS A 216 13.67 24.83 -20.23
C LYS A 216 12.71 24.65 -19.06
N GLU A 217 11.60 25.40 -19.02
CA GLU A 217 10.57 25.22 -18.00
C GLU A 217 9.95 23.82 -18.06
N LEU A 218 9.69 23.29 -19.26
CA LEU A 218 9.17 21.94 -19.45
C LEU A 218 10.15 20.86 -18.96
N GLN A 219 11.46 21.07 -19.16
CA GLN A 219 12.50 20.17 -18.66
C GLN A 219 12.70 20.26 -17.14
N MET A 220 12.50 21.45 -16.56
CA MET A 220 12.59 21.68 -15.11
C MET A 220 11.37 21.15 -14.35
N ARG A 221 10.23 20.97 -15.02
CA ARG A 221 9.06 20.36 -14.41
C ARG A 221 9.36 18.91 -14.03
N PRO A 222 9.05 18.49 -12.79
CA PRO A 222 9.25 17.11 -12.38
C PRO A 222 8.45 16.20 -13.30
N THR A 223 9.10 15.14 -13.78
CA THR A 223 8.47 14.15 -14.64
C THR A 223 7.30 13.49 -13.92
N THR A 224 6.26 13.11 -14.65
CA THR A 224 5.07 12.43 -14.10
C THR A 224 5.46 11.25 -13.23
N LYS A 225 6.46 10.47 -13.66
CA LYS A 225 7.03 9.37 -12.87
C LYS A 225 7.58 9.81 -11.51
N LEU A 226 8.32 10.92 -11.44
CA LEU A 226 8.85 11.44 -10.18
C LEU A 226 7.74 11.93 -9.25
N VAL A 227 6.71 12.58 -9.80
CA VAL A 227 5.54 13.01 -9.04
C VAL A 227 4.76 11.81 -8.50
N ASP A 228 4.56 10.78 -9.34
CA ASP A 228 3.92 9.53 -8.94
C ASP A 228 4.74 8.79 -7.87
N ASP A 229 6.07 8.76 -8.01
CA ASP A 229 6.96 8.17 -7.01
C ASP A 229 6.96 8.95 -5.69
N LEU A 230 6.91 10.28 -5.72
CA LEU A 230 6.77 11.10 -4.51
C LEU A 230 5.41 10.92 -3.85
N LYS A 231 4.32 10.84 -4.63
CA LYS A 231 2.97 10.59 -4.12
C LYS A 231 2.88 9.21 -3.46
N LYS A 232 3.46 8.17 -4.08
CA LYS A 232 3.55 6.83 -3.50
C LYS A 232 4.40 6.82 -2.23
N LYS A 233 5.54 7.52 -2.19
CA LYS A 233 6.35 7.65 -0.96
C LYS A 233 5.58 8.32 0.18
N VAL A 234 4.81 9.37 -0.11
CA VAL A 234 3.98 10.05 0.89
C VAL A 234 2.85 9.13 1.38
N GLN A 235 2.19 8.40 0.48
CA GLN A 235 1.16 7.42 0.87
C GLN A 235 1.73 6.29 1.74
N ILE A 236 2.90 5.74 1.40
CA ILE A 236 3.58 4.72 2.23
C ILE A 236 3.95 5.30 3.59
N LEU A 237 4.51 6.51 3.65
CA LEU A 237 4.85 7.16 4.93
C LEU A 237 3.62 7.46 5.78
N GLN A 238 2.52 7.87 5.16
CA GLN A 238 1.25 8.08 5.86
C GLN A 238 0.69 6.77 6.40
N ALA A 239 0.76 5.69 5.62
CA ALA A 239 0.27 4.39 6.04
C ALA A 239 1.12 3.77 7.17
N VAL A 240 2.45 3.92 7.11
CA VAL A 240 3.39 3.48 8.17
C VAL A 240 3.30 4.37 9.42
N GLY A 241 3.10 5.68 9.25
CA GLY A 241 3.06 6.64 10.35
C GLY A 241 1.74 6.67 11.12
N TYR A 242 0.63 6.39 10.44
CA TYR A 242 -0.71 6.52 11.03
C TYR A 242 -1.43 5.18 11.27
N ASN A 243 -0.89 4.03 10.83
CA ASN A 243 -1.52 2.70 10.98
C ASN A 243 -3.02 2.69 10.61
N SER A 244 -3.46 3.56 9.68
CA SER A 244 -4.88 3.87 9.45
C SER A 244 -5.26 3.87 7.97
N ILE A 245 -4.74 2.92 7.19
CA ILE A 245 -5.21 2.74 5.82
C ILE A 245 -5.74 1.32 5.66
N GLU A 246 -6.94 1.25 5.08
CA GLU A 246 -7.60 0.04 4.64
C GLU A 246 -6.69 -0.70 3.64
N THR A 247 -6.64 -2.01 3.75
CA THR A 247 -5.68 -2.89 3.05
C THR A 247 -5.69 -2.76 1.52
N GLU A 248 -6.72 -2.14 0.95
CA GLU A 248 -6.90 -1.98 -0.50
C GLU A 248 -6.09 -0.83 -1.10
N ASP A 249 -5.92 0.28 -0.38
CA ASP A 249 -5.10 1.42 -0.82
C ASP A 249 -3.59 1.12 -0.70
N TRP A 250 -3.22 0.10 0.10
CA TRP A 250 -1.86 -0.40 0.21
C TRP A 250 -1.40 -1.13 -1.06
N GLU A 251 -2.23 -1.97 -1.67
CA GLU A 251 -1.81 -2.77 -2.83
C GLU A 251 -1.67 -1.93 -4.11
N ALA A 252 -2.48 -0.87 -4.24
CA ALA A 252 -2.43 0.05 -5.37
C ALA A 252 -1.15 0.92 -5.37
N ALA A 253 -0.69 1.36 -4.21
CA ALA A 253 0.49 2.22 -4.07
C ALA A 253 1.83 1.47 -4.29
N THR A 254 1.83 0.14 -4.26
CA THR A 254 3.02 -0.70 -4.00
C THR A 254 3.44 -1.61 -5.15
N SER A 255 2.75 -1.49 -6.29
CA SER A 255 2.96 -2.27 -7.52
C SER A 255 4.30 -2.04 -8.27
N GLY A 256 5.24 -1.24 -7.72
CA GLY A 256 6.57 -1.01 -8.31
C GLY A 256 7.68 -1.87 -7.70
N GLU A 257 8.45 -2.61 -8.52
CA GLU A 257 9.48 -3.58 -8.07
C GLU A 257 10.52 -3.02 -7.08
N GLU A 258 10.93 -1.75 -7.22
CA GLU A 258 11.90 -1.12 -6.31
C GLU A 258 11.26 -0.62 -5.02
N MET A 259 10.00 -0.16 -5.08
CA MET A 259 9.25 0.26 -3.88
C MET A 259 8.86 -0.93 -3.01
N SER A 260 8.48 -2.05 -3.63
CA SER A 260 8.15 -3.31 -2.93
C SER A 260 9.31 -3.82 -2.04
N LYS A 261 10.57 -3.56 -2.41
CA LYS A 261 11.74 -3.89 -1.56
C LYS A 261 11.90 -2.99 -0.35
N LEU A 262 11.76 -1.67 -0.50
CA LEU A 262 11.87 -0.74 0.62
C LEU A 262 10.70 -0.94 1.60
N GLU A 263 9.54 -1.22 1.05
CA GLU A 263 8.32 -1.46 1.80
C GLU A 263 8.35 -2.78 2.56
N SER A 264 8.77 -3.89 1.93
CA SER A 264 8.95 -5.16 2.64
C SER A 264 9.95 -5.03 3.80
N LEU A 265 10.99 -4.20 3.64
CA LEU A 265 11.93 -3.87 4.72
C LEU A 265 11.28 -3.05 5.84
N LEU A 266 10.40 -2.10 5.52
CA LEU A 266 9.67 -1.30 6.51
C LEU A 266 8.62 -2.14 7.25
N LEU A 267 7.88 -2.99 6.54
CA LEU A 267 6.89 -3.91 7.11
C LEU A 267 7.55 -4.96 8.01
N ASP A 268 8.70 -5.52 7.58
CA ASP A 268 9.48 -6.45 8.39
C ASP A 268 10.04 -5.77 9.64
N LYS A 269 10.47 -4.50 9.54
CA LYS A 269 10.92 -3.72 10.70
C LYS A 269 9.76 -3.35 11.63
N ASN A 270 8.58 -3.00 11.11
CA ASN A 270 7.40 -2.71 11.92
C ASN A 270 6.93 -3.98 12.66
N ARG A 271 6.81 -5.12 11.97
CA ARG A 271 6.50 -6.42 12.59
C ARG A 271 7.53 -6.83 13.65
N LYS A 272 8.82 -6.57 13.43
CA LYS A 272 9.87 -6.79 14.44
C LYS A 272 9.68 -5.89 15.67
N MET A 273 9.40 -4.60 15.47
CA MET A 273 9.12 -3.66 16.55
C MET A 273 7.86 -4.05 17.34
N GLU A 274 6.79 -4.48 16.66
CA GLU A 274 5.58 -5.02 17.31
C GLU A 274 5.87 -6.30 18.09
N HIS A 275 6.69 -7.20 17.54
CA HIS A 275 7.12 -8.41 18.24
C HIS A 275 7.96 -8.08 19.48
N GLU A 276 8.88 -7.13 19.39
CA GLU A 276 9.66 -6.66 20.54
C GLU A 276 8.77 -5.99 21.59
N LEU A 277 7.80 -5.17 21.18
CA LEU A 277 6.81 -4.56 22.09
C LEU A 277 5.95 -5.61 22.79
N THR A 278 5.48 -6.63 22.08
CA THR A 278 4.69 -7.72 22.68
C THR A 278 5.53 -8.57 23.63
N GLN A 279 6.78 -8.88 23.28
CA GLN A 279 7.72 -9.55 24.19
C GLN A 279 8.01 -8.71 25.44
N LEU A 280 8.22 -7.40 25.30
CA LEU A 280 8.44 -6.50 26.43
C LEU A 280 7.20 -6.40 27.32
N LYS A 281 6.00 -6.33 26.73
CA LYS A 281 4.73 -6.38 27.48
C LYS A 281 4.57 -7.70 28.24
N PHE A 282 4.91 -8.83 27.62
CA PHE A 282 4.88 -10.14 28.29
C PHE A 282 5.85 -10.16 29.47
N LYS A 283 7.11 -9.74 29.27
CA LYS A 283 8.11 -9.65 30.35
C LYS A 283 7.66 -8.70 31.47
N LEU A 284 7.02 -7.58 31.14
CA LEU A 284 6.45 -6.66 32.12
C LEU A 284 5.35 -7.35 32.95
N SER A 285 4.43 -8.07 32.30
CA SER A 285 3.37 -8.81 32.99
C SER A 285 3.91 -9.92 33.89
N GLU A 286 4.93 -10.65 33.45
CA GLU A 286 5.60 -11.68 34.24
C GLU A 286 6.28 -11.06 35.47
N LYS A 287 7.02 -9.95 35.29
CA LYS A 287 7.65 -9.23 36.41
C LYS A 287 6.62 -8.63 37.37
N ALA A 288 5.49 -8.11 36.87
CA ALA A 288 4.40 -7.64 37.71
C ALA A 288 3.80 -8.77 38.55
N SER A 289 3.55 -9.95 37.96
CA SER A 289 3.03 -11.11 38.70
C SER A 289 4.01 -11.63 39.76
N LEU A 290 5.32 -11.57 39.49
CA LEU A 290 6.35 -11.93 40.46
C LEU A 290 6.44 -10.91 41.59
N LEU A 291 6.24 -9.62 41.29
CA LEU A 291 6.18 -8.57 42.30
C LEU A 291 4.96 -8.77 43.22
N GLU A 292 3.78 -9.00 42.65
CA GLU A 292 2.54 -9.27 43.41
C GLU A 292 2.67 -10.51 44.30
N SER A 293 3.30 -11.59 43.80
CA SER A 293 3.59 -12.78 44.62
C SER A 293 4.59 -12.50 45.75
N ALA A 294 5.57 -11.63 45.52
CA ALA A 294 6.53 -11.24 46.55
C ALA A 294 5.88 -10.34 47.60
N GLU A 295 5.04 -9.39 47.19
CA GLU A 295 4.25 -8.54 48.09
C GLU A 295 3.30 -9.38 48.95
N SER A 296 2.57 -10.34 48.37
CA SER A 296 1.73 -11.27 49.12
C SER A 296 2.52 -12.07 50.17
N LYS A 297 3.75 -12.51 49.85
CA LYS A 297 4.61 -13.20 50.82
C LYS A 297 5.11 -12.28 51.93
N ILE A 298 5.38 -11.01 51.61
CA ILE A 298 5.76 -10.01 52.61
C ILE A 298 4.58 -9.79 53.55
N ASP A 299 3.36 -9.69 53.05
CA ASP A 299 2.15 -9.54 53.86
C ASP A 299 1.93 -10.76 54.77
N GLU A 300 2.04 -11.97 54.23
CA GLU A 300 1.96 -13.22 55.01
C GLU A 300 3.02 -13.28 56.12
N LEU A 301 4.28 -12.96 55.80
CA LEU A 301 5.36 -12.93 56.78
C LEU A 301 5.13 -11.84 57.83
N THR A 302 4.59 -10.68 57.44
CA THR A 302 4.26 -9.58 58.35
C THR A 302 3.15 -9.98 59.32
N VAL A 303 2.10 -10.67 58.83
CA VAL A 303 1.06 -11.25 59.68
C VAL A 303 1.65 -12.26 60.65
N ASN A 304 2.47 -13.20 60.18
CA ASN A 304 3.13 -14.20 61.04
C ASN A 304 4.01 -13.54 62.12
N VAL A 305 4.76 -12.49 61.77
CA VAL A 305 5.56 -11.72 62.74
C VAL A 305 4.65 -11.05 63.77
N SER A 306 3.53 -10.46 63.36
CA SER A 306 2.57 -9.85 64.29
C SER A 306 1.93 -10.87 65.23
N GLU A 307 1.62 -12.08 64.73
CA GLU A 307 1.10 -13.18 65.53
C GLU A 307 2.13 -13.69 66.54
N GLN A 308 3.38 -13.85 66.10
CA GLN A 308 4.50 -14.21 66.98
C GLN A 308 4.74 -13.14 68.05
N GLN A 309 4.74 -11.85 67.69
CA GLN A 309 4.85 -10.75 68.65
C GLN A 309 3.72 -10.80 69.69
N ARG A 310 2.47 -11.03 69.25
CA ARG A 310 1.33 -11.18 70.18
C ARG A 310 1.46 -12.40 71.07
N LEU A 311 1.97 -13.52 70.55
CA LEU A 311 2.21 -14.72 71.34
C LEU A 311 3.31 -14.48 72.38
N ILE A 312 4.42 -13.85 71.98
CA ILE A 312 5.51 -13.46 72.88
C ILE A 312 4.95 -12.54 73.97
N GLN A 313 4.18 -11.51 73.63
CA GLN A 313 3.57 -10.61 74.61
C GLN A 313 2.66 -11.34 75.60
N LYS A 314 1.87 -12.32 75.13
CA LYS A 314 1.07 -13.17 76.03
C LYS A 314 1.93 -14.01 76.95
N LEU A 315 3.00 -14.61 76.43
CA LEU A 315 3.94 -15.40 77.22
C LEU A 315 4.67 -14.52 78.24
N GLU A 316 5.05 -13.29 77.87
CA GLU A 316 5.63 -12.29 78.78
C GLU A 316 4.65 -11.89 79.88
N ASP A 317 3.38 -11.62 79.54
CA ASP A 317 2.31 -11.33 80.50
C ASP A 317 2.06 -12.50 81.44
N ASP A 318 2.07 -13.73 80.92
CA ASP A 318 1.87 -14.95 81.72
C ASP A 318 3.09 -15.25 82.60
N ILE A 319 4.32 -14.97 82.13
CA ILE A 319 5.53 -15.00 82.96
C ILE A 319 5.45 -13.93 84.04
N LEU A 320 5.02 -12.70 83.74
CA LEU A 320 4.84 -11.63 84.73
C LEU A 320 3.78 -11.98 85.79
N LYS A 321 2.66 -12.60 85.40
CA LYS A 321 1.65 -13.14 86.32
C LYS A 321 2.17 -14.32 87.14
N GLY A 322 2.95 -15.19 86.51
CA GLY A 322 3.63 -16.31 87.17
C GLY A 322 4.67 -15.81 88.19
N TYR A 323 5.46 -14.79 87.84
CA TYR A 323 6.46 -14.19 88.71
C TYR A 323 5.81 -13.43 89.87
N SER A 324 4.71 -12.71 89.66
CA SER A 324 3.96 -12.06 90.74
C SER A 324 3.31 -13.08 91.68
N SER A 325 2.76 -14.19 91.16
CA SER A 325 2.24 -15.30 91.97
C SER A 325 3.34 -16.06 92.72
N ILE A 326 4.53 -16.17 92.11
CA ILE A 326 5.74 -16.71 92.76
C ILE A 326 6.28 -15.71 93.77
N GLN A 327 6.20 -14.40 93.57
CA GLN A 327 6.69 -13.39 94.52
C GLN A 327 5.79 -13.31 95.76
N GLU A 328 4.48 -13.50 95.61
CA GLU A 328 3.55 -13.66 96.73
C GLU A 328 3.81 -14.95 97.52
N LYS A 329 4.22 -16.06 96.86
CA LYS A 329 4.62 -17.31 97.54
C LYS A 329 6.06 -17.31 98.08
N LYS A 330 6.97 -16.59 97.43
CA LYS A 330 8.40 -16.45 97.77
C LYS A 330 8.64 -15.40 98.86
N SER A 331 7.65 -14.56 99.16
CA SER A 331 7.58 -13.81 100.43
C SER A 331 7.36 -14.72 101.66
N MET A 332 7.11 -16.02 101.46
CA MET A 332 6.86 -16.98 102.55
C MET A 332 7.85 -18.16 102.59
N VAL A 333 8.70 -18.34 101.57
CA VAL A 333 9.64 -19.47 101.47
C VAL A 333 10.93 -19.00 100.77
N PHE A 334 11.74 -18.21 101.47
CA PHE A 334 13.13 -17.95 101.10
C PHE A 334 14.00 -18.46 102.25
N ASP A 335 14.21 -19.77 102.28
CA ASP A 335 15.43 -20.38 102.81
C ASP A 335 15.55 -21.80 102.25
N ASP A 336 16.78 -22.20 101.93
CA ASP A 336 17.19 -23.58 101.64
C ASP A 336 16.85 -24.18 100.25
N TRP A 337 17.78 -24.08 99.29
CA TRP A 337 18.49 -25.26 98.76
C TRP A 337 19.55 -24.88 97.72
N ASP A 338 20.81 -25.05 98.15
CA ASP A 338 22.02 -25.10 97.34
C ASP A 338 22.49 -26.57 97.26
N LEU A 339 23.33 -26.87 96.26
CA LEU A 339 24.23 -28.04 96.12
C LEU A 339 23.92 -29.26 95.19
N SER A 340 24.81 -29.40 94.18
CA SER A 340 25.63 -30.57 93.77
C SER A 340 25.15 -31.68 92.79
N GLU A 341 25.77 -31.67 91.60
CA GLU A 341 26.86 -32.57 91.11
C GLU A 341 26.72 -34.12 91.11
N SER A 342 26.83 -34.75 89.92
CA SER A 342 27.58 -36.01 89.60
C SER A 342 27.37 -36.39 88.11
N THR A 343 28.28 -36.16 87.16
CA THR A 343 29.51 -36.91 86.79
C THR A 343 29.30 -38.33 86.25
N ARG A 344 29.45 -38.54 84.93
CA ARG A 344 30.22 -39.69 84.40
C ARG A 344 30.72 -39.47 82.96
N ALA A 345 32.00 -39.74 82.78
CA ALA A 345 32.83 -39.44 81.62
C ALA A 345 32.86 -40.54 80.54
N GLU A 346 33.07 -40.10 79.29
CA GLU A 346 33.73 -40.73 78.12
C GLU A 346 35.03 -41.51 78.51
N PRO A 347 35.62 -42.45 77.70
CA PRO A 347 35.79 -42.30 76.24
C PRO A 347 35.85 -43.57 75.34
N SER A 348 35.83 -43.32 74.02
CA SER A 348 36.61 -43.96 72.93
C SER A 348 35.91 -44.85 71.88
N ASP A 349 36.36 -44.61 70.65
CA ASP A 349 36.27 -45.36 69.40
C ASP A 349 35.05 -45.20 68.47
N SER A 350 35.06 -44.03 67.83
CA SER A 350 34.83 -43.77 66.41
C SER A 350 34.90 -44.99 65.47
N VAL A 351 33.83 -45.21 64.66
CA VAL A 351 33.86 -45.26 63.17
C VAL A 351 32.48 -45.60 62.55
N GLU A 352 31.46 -46.06 63.30
CA GLU A 352 30.19 -46.51 62.68
C GLU A 352 29.06 -45.46 62.53
N GLN A 353 29.20 -44.27 63.10
CA GLN A 353 28.17 -43.22 63.03
C GLN A 353 28.14 -42.40 61.72
N ARG A 354 28.94 -42.78 60.69
CA ARG A 354 29.01 -42.06 59.40
C ARG A 354 28.31 -42.78 58.23
N ARG A 355 27.83 -44.01 58.42
CA ARG A 355 27.10 -44.74 57.37
C ARG A 355 25.57 -44.59 57.46
N ILE A 356 25.02 -44.38 58.65
CA ILE A 356 23.56 -44.28 58.84
C ILE A 356 23.02 -42.91 58.34
N SER A 357 23.80 -41.83 58.49
CA SER A 357 23.43 -40.52 57.93
C SER A 357 23.51 -40.49 56.40
N SER A 358 24.47 -41.21 55.80
CA SER A 358 24.61 -41.27 54.33
C SER A 358 23.47 -42.02 53.66
N ASP A 359 22.92 -43.08 54.27
CA ASP A 359 21.77 -43.81 53.71
C ASP A 359 20.46 -43.01 53.81
N GLN A 360 20.31 -42.22 54.88
CA GLN A 360 19.15 -41.35 55.05
C GLN A 360 19.17 -40.16 54.07
N ASP A 361 20.35 -39.59 53.80
CA ASP A 361 20.55 -38.54 52.80
C ASP A 361 20.40 -39.08 51.36
N GLN A 362 20.86 -40.30 51.07
CA GLN A 362 20.62 -40.95 49.78
C GLN A 362 19.14 -41.29 49.56
N SER A 363 18.42 -41.73 50.61
CA SER A 363 16.97 -41.95 50.57
C SER A 363 16.20 -40.64 50.35
N SER A 364 16.63 -39.56 51.00
CA SER A 364 16.07 -38.21 50.82
C SER A 364 16.31 -37.69 49.40
N MET A 365 17.53 -37.82 48.87
CA MET A 365 17.89 -37.43 47.51
C MET A 365 17.12 -38.24 46.46
N PHE A 366 16.95 -39.55 46.67
CA PHE A 366 16.17 -40.41 45.78
C PHE A 366 14.68 -40.02 45.78
N LYS A 367 14.10 -39.65 46.93
CA LYS A 367 12.73 -39.13 47.03
C LYS A 367 12.57 -37.79 46.30
N VAL A 368 13.56 -36.89 46.41
CA VAL A 368 13.55 -35.62 45.67
C VAL A 368 13.63 -35.86 44.16
N ILE A 369 14.49 -36.79 43.71
CA ILE A 369 14.60 -37.15 42.29
C ILE A 369 13.30 -37.80 41.78
N CYS A 370 12.68 -38.67 42.58
CA CYS A 370 11.38 -39.25 42.24
C CYS A 370 10.30 -38.17 42.13
N ASN A 371 10.20 -37.24 43.09
CA ASN A 371 9.26 -36.13 43.04
C ASN A 371 9.52 -35.20 41.85
N GLN A 372 10.78 -34.92 41.53
CA GLN A 372 11.15 -34.12 40.36
C GLN A 372 10.76 -34.83 39.06
N ARG A 373 11.09 -36.11 38.92
CA ARG A 373 10.69 -36.95 37.78
C ARG A 373 9.19 -36.99 37.63
N ASP A 374 8.46 -37.15 38.73
CA ASP A 374 7.01 -37.25 38.72
C ASP A 374 6.37 -35.89 38.38
N ARG A 375 6.97 -34.77 38.81
CA ARG A 375 6.57 -33.42 38.37
C ARG A 375 6.85 -33.18 36.88
N PHE A 376 7.99 -33.63 36.37
CA PHE A 376 8.30 -33.55 34.93
C PHE A 376 7.36 -34.44 34.12
N ARG A 377 7.02 -35.64 34.63
CA ARG A 377 6.06 -36.53 33.99
C ARG A 377 4.65 -35.94 33.98
N ALA A 378 4.22 -35.31 35.07
CA ALA A 378 2.94 -34.60 35.14
C ALA A 378 2.88 -33.44 34.15
N ARG A 379 3.94 -32.62 34.08
CA ARG A 379 4.02 -31.52 33.10
C ARG A 379 4.07 -32.03 31.66
N LEU A 380 4.79 -33.13 31.41
CA LEU A 380 4.83 -33.75 30.08
C LEU A 380 3.42 -34.22 29.68
N GLN A 381 2.73 -34.92 30.58
CA GLN A 381 1.36 -35.37 30.34
C GLN A 381 0.42 -34.20 30.07
N GLU A 382 0.46 -33.15 30.89
CA GLU A 382 -0.32 -31.92 30.69
C GLU A 382 -0.06 -31.28 29.32
N THR A 383 1.22 -31.14 28.93
CA THR A 383 1.57 -30.59 27.61
C THR A 383 1.14 -31.50 26.46
N GLU A 384 1.19 -32.82 26.63
CA GLU A 384 0.66 -33.79 25.65
C GLU A 384 -0.86 -33.68 25.53
N GLU A 385 -1.57 -33.44 26.64
CA GLU A 385 -3.01 -33.19 26.64
C GLU A 385 -3.37 -31.88 25.93
N GLU A 386 -2.62 -30.81 26.19
CA GLU A 386 -2.80 -29.53 25.50
C GLU A 386 -2.53 -29.67 24.00
N ILE A 387 -1.47 -30.37 23.60
CA ILE A 387 -1.18 -30.67 22.19
C ILE A 387 -2.33 -31.46 21.56
N ARG A 388 -2.89 -32.44 22.27
CA ARG A 388 -4.05 -33.21 21.79
C ARG A 388 -5.29 -32.33 21.63
N LYS A 389 -5.60 -31.47 22.60
CA LYS A 389 -6.71 -30.51 22.54
C LYS A 389 -6.53 -29.50 21.40
N LEU A 390 -5.32 -29.00 21.20
CA LEU A 390 -5.00 -28.09 20.09
C LEU A 390 -5.15 -28.78 18.73
N LYS A 391 -4.67 -30.03 18.60
CA LYS A 391 -4.85 -30.83 17.37
C LYS A 391 -6.34 -31.08 17.09
N GLU A 392 -7.13 -31.38 18.10
CA GLU A 392 -8.59 -31.53 17.97
C GLU A 392 -9.25 -30.23 17.52
N LYS A 393 -8.90 -29.09 18.15
CA LYS A 393 -9.40 -27.77 17.76
C LYS A 393 -9.01 -27.39 16.34
N ILE A 394 -7.79 -27.69 15.91
CA ILE A 394 -7.36 -27.51 14.51
C ILE A 394 -8.20 -28.39 13.58
N GLY A 395 -8.48 -29.64 13.96
CA GLY A 395 -9.33 -30.54 13.19
C GLY A 395 -10.76 -29.99 13.01
N VAL A 396 -11.38 -29.52 14.10
CA VAL A 396 -12.73 -28.92 14.06
C VAL A 396 -12.74 -27.66 13.20
N LEU A 397 -11.81 -26.73 13.42
CA LEU A 397 -11.71 -25.49 12.63
C LEU A 397 -11.46 -25.78 11.14
N THR A 398 -10.66 -26.79 10.82
CA THR A 398 -10.44 -27.20 9.43
C THR A 398 -11.71 -27.75 8.80
N ALA A 399 -12.48 -28.55 9.53
CA ALA A 399 -13.77 -29.08 9.06
C ALA A 399 -14.82 -27.96 8.87
N GLU A 400 -14.88 -26.99 9.77
CA GLU A 400 -15.75 -25.81 9.65
C GLU A 400 -15.35 -24.93 8.46
N LEU A 401 -14.05 -24.75 8.22
CA LEU A 401 -13.52 -24.00 7.10
C LEU A 401 -13.90 -24.68 5.77
N GLU A 402 -13.70 -26.00 5.66
CA GLU A 402 -14.11 -26.77 4.47
C GLU A 402 -15.63 -26.77 4.27
N LYS A 403 -16.41 -26.86 5.35
CA LYS A 403 -17.88 -26.71 5.28
C LYS A 403 -18.28 -25.34 4.76
N THR A 404 -17.69 -24.27 5.29
CA THR A 404 -17.97 -22.89 4.89
C THR A 404 -17.57 -22.64 3.44
N LYS A 405 -16.43 -23.17 2.99
CA LYS A 405 -16.04 -23.14 1.57
C LYS A 405 -17.06 -23.83 0.68
N ALA A 406 -17.52 -25.03 1.05
CA ALA A 406 -18.53 -25.76 0.30
C ALA A 406 -19.86 -25.00 0.23
N ASP A 407 -20.28 -24.39 1.34
CA ASP A 407 -21.50 -23.58 1.39
C ASP A 407 -21.37 -22.29 0.56
N ASN A 408 -20.20 -21.65 0.54
CA ASN A 408 -19.92 -20.50 -0.31
C ASN A 408 -19.96 -20.86 -1.82
N VAL A 409 -19.43 -22.01 -2.22
CA VAL A 409 -19.51 -22.50 -3.61
C VAL A 409 -20.97 -22.78 -4.01
N LYS A 410 -21.77 -23.39 -3.13
CA LYS A 410 -23.21 -23.59 -3.37
C LYS A 410 -23.99 -22.28 -3.42
N LEU A 411 -23.59 -21.28 -2.63
CA LEU A 411 -24.21 -19.95 -2.70
C LEU A 411 -23.91 -19.30 -4.04
N TYR A 412 -22.67 -19.41 -4.52
CA TYR A 412 -22.29 -18.95 -5.85
C TYR A 412 -23.09 -19.65 -6.96
N GLU A 413 -23.26 -20.97 -6.88
CA GLU A 413 -24.12 -21.73 -7.79
C GLU A 413 -25.57 -21.21 -7.81
N LYS A 414 -26.15 -20.94 -6.64
CA LYS A 414 -27.50 -20.36 -6.53
C LYS A 414 -27.61 -18.96 -7.10
N ILE A 415 -26.65 -18.09 -6.82
CA ILE A 415 -26.60 -16.72 -7.37
C ILE A 415 -26.53 -16.78 -8.88
N ARG A 416 -25.65 -17.64 -9.43
CA ARG A 416 -25.53 -17.84 -10.87
C ARG A 416 -26.82 -18.39 -11.48
N TYR A 417 -27.46 -19.37 -10.86
CA TYR A 417 -28.74 -19.91 -11.34
C TYR A 417 -29.83 -18.83 -11.37
N VAL A 418 -29.91 -17.97 -10.34
CA VAL A 418 -30.87 -16.86 -10.28
C VAL A 418 -30.55 -15.77 -11.30
N GLN A 419 -29.27 -15.45 -11.51
CA GLN A 419 -28.81 -14.50 -12.53
C GLN A 419 -29.13 -15.02 -13.94
N ASP A 420 -28.85 -16.29 -14.24
CA ASP A 420 -29.18 -16.92 -15.52
C ASP A 420 -30.70 -16.91 -15.75
N TYR A 421 -31.50 -17.25 -14.73
CA TYR A 421 -32.97 -17.22 -14.82
C TYR A 421 -33.54 -15.80 -15.01
N ASN A 422 -32.97 -14.79 -14.35
CA ASN A 422 -33.33 -13.39 -14.56
C ASN A 422 -32.90 -12.89 -15.94
N SER A 423 -31.73 -13.31 -16.42
CA SER A 423 -31.26 -12.96 -17.77
C SER A 423 -32.18 -13.54 -18.85
N GLU A 424 -32.72 -14.73 -18.64
CA GLU A 424 -33.69 -15.38 -19.54
C GLU A 424 -35.04 -14.66 -19.56
N ARG A 425 -35.50 -14.10 -18.43
CA ARG A 425 -36.68 -13.21 -18.39
C ARG A 425 -36.47 -11.87 -19.11
N VAL A 426 -35.25 -11.33 -19.10
CA VAL A 426 -34.96 -10.02 -19.72
C VAL A 426 -34.82 -10.12 -21.25
N ILE A 427 -34.58 -11.31 -21.82
CA ILE A 427 -34.48 -11.50 -23.28
C ILE A 427 -35.83 -11.30 -24.02
N SER A 428 -36.96 -11.20 -23.33
CA SER A 428 -38.26 -10.86 -23.96
C SER A 428 -38.56 -9.36 -24.09
N ARG A 429 -37.68 -8.46 -23.63
CA ARG A 429 -37.82 -7.01 -23.86
C ARG A 429 -36.51 -6.43 -24.36
N GLY A 430 -36.53 -5.97 -25.60
CA GLY A 430 -35.36 -5.65 -26.39
C GLY A 430 -34.41 -4.61 -25.81
N SER A 431 -33.22 -4.61 -26.40
CA SER A 431 -32.10 -3.66 -26.26
C SER A 431 -31.02 -4.05 -25.24
N LYS A 432 -30.08 -4.90 -25.68
CA LYS A 432 -28.77 -5.09 -25.05
C LYS A 432 -27.96 -3.80 -25.17
N LYS A 433 -27.83 -3.05 -24.08
CA LYS A 433 -26.59 -2.35 -23.75
C LYS A 433 -25.88 -3.19 -22.70
N TYR A 434 -24.62 -3.53 -22.97
CA TYR A 434 -23.72 -4.06 -21.94
C TYR A 434 -23.61 -3.00 -20.85
N ALA A 435 -24.41 -3.16 -19.79
CA ALA A 435 -24.13 -2.53 -18.52
C ALA A 435 -22.95 -3.30 -17.93
N GLU A 436 -21.76 -2.77 -18.20
CA GLU A 436 -20.58 -3.05 -17.41
C GLU A 436 -20.95 -2.61 -15.98
N ASP A 437 -21.07 -3.59 -15.09
CA ASP A 437 -21.49 -3.42 -13.70
C ASP A 437 -20.30 -2.81 -12.93
N VAL A 438 -20.26 -1.48 -12.88
CA VAL A 438 -19.17 -0.67 -12.30
C VAL A 438 -19.15 -0.73 -10.76
N GLU A 439 -20.00 -1.55 -10.12
CA GLU A 439 -20.06 -1.68 -8.65
C GLU A 439 -19.33 -2.93 -8.09
N SER A 440 -18.66 -3.73 -8.93
CA SER A 440 -18.00 -4.99 -8.54
C SER A 440 -16.52 -4.87 -8.12
N GLY A 441 -16.06 -3.67 -7.73
CA GLY A 441 -14.63 -3.42 -7.45
C GLY A 441 -14.04 -4.20 -6.27
N PHE A 442 -14.84 -4.55 -5.27
CA PHE A 442 -14.40 -5.24 -4.03
C PHE A 442 -14.77 -6.75 -4.03
N GLY A 443 -15.82 -7.13 -4.76
CA GLY A 443 -16.33 -8.50 -4.82
C GLY A 443 -15.61 -9.40 -5.82
N SER A 444 -14.95 -8.80 -6.83
CA SER A 444 -14.36 -9.50 -7.98
C SER A 444 -13.38 -10.61 -7.60
N ASP A 445 -12.51 -10.40 -6.62
CA ASP A 445 -11.44 -11.37 -6.32
C ASP A 445 -11.95 -12.57 -5.53
N VAL A 446 -12.83 -12.33 -4.56
CA VAL A 446 -13.49 -13.37 -3.77
C VAL A 446 -14.45 -14.15 -4.67
N GLU A 447 -15.23 -13.45 -5.48
CA GLU A 447 -16.13 -14.05 -6.46
C GLU A 447 -15.35 -14.83 -7.52
N SER A 448 -14.25 -14.29 -8.05
CA SER A 448 -13.38 -14.99 -9.03
C SER A 448 -12.77 -16.26 -8.45
N LYS A 449 -12.40 -16.25 -7.16
CA LYS A 449 -11.88 -17.44 -6.48
C LYS A 449 -12.94 -18.54 -6.39
N TYR A 450 -14.17 -18.22 -5.97
CA TYR A 450 -15.24 -19.21 -5.86
C TYR A 450 -15.83 -19.59 -7.22
N LYS A 451 -15.85 -18.66 -8.19
CA LYS A 451 -16.16 -18.89 -9.60
C LYS A 451 -15.20 -19.90 -10.20
N LYS A 452 -13.90 -19.73 -10.01
CA LYS A 452 -12.89 -20.68 -10.48
C LYS A 452 -13.04 -22.05 -9.81
N MET A 453 -13.28 -22.08 -8.50
CA MET A 453 -13.56 -23.34 -7.80
C MET A 453 -14.81 -24.05 -8.33
N TYR A 454 -15.86 -23.30 -8.63
CA TYR A 454 -17.09 -23.81 -9.24
C TYR A 454 -16.86 -24.30 -10.68
N GLU A 455 -16.17 -23.53 -11.51
CA GLU A 455 -15.85 -23.90 -12.90
C GLU A 455 -14.92 -25.12 -12.97
N ASP A 456 -13.96 -25.25 -12.06
CA ASP A 456 -13.08 -26.41 -11.95
C ASP A 456 -13.85 -27.68 -11.52
N ASP A 457 -14.89 -27.54 -10.69
CA ASP A 457 -15.72 -28.65 -10.20
C ASP A 457 -16.80 -29.07 -11.22
N ILE A 458 -17.39 -28.11 -11.94
CA ILE A 458 -18.41 -28.35 -12.96
C ILE A 458 -17.82 -28.89 -14.28
N ASN A 459 -16.53 -28.64 -14.55
CA ASN A 459 -15.89 -29.02 -15.81
C ASN A 459 -15.44 -30.50 -15.81
N PRO A 460 -16.11 -31.39 -16.56
CA PRO A 460 -15.80 -32.82 -16.57
C PRO A 460 -14.39 -33.11 -17.13
N PHE A 461 -13.85 -32.24 -17.99
CA PHE A 461 -12.52 -32.40 -18.56
C PHE A 461 -11.40 -31.94 -17.61
N ALA A 462 -11.66 -30.96 -16.74
CA ALA A 462 -10.70 -30.53 -15.72
C ALA A 462 -10.54 -31.62 -14.64
N ALA A 463 -11.68 -32.17 -14.18
CA ALA A 463 -11.71 -33.31 -13.26
C ALA A 463 -11.03 -34.55 -13.89
N PHE A 464 -11.32 -34.85 -15.16
CA PHE A 464 -10.70 -35.95 -15.89
C PHE A 464 -9.20 -35.75 -16.08
N SER A 465 -8.75 -34.58 -16.53
CA SER A 465 -7.32 -34.27 -16.73
C SER A 465 -6.53 -34.31 -15.42
N LYS A 466 -7.13 -33.84 -14.31
CA LYS A 466 -6.52 -33.95 -12.98
C LYS A 466 -6.40 -35.41 -12.55
N LYS A 467 -7.46 -36.20 -12.73
CA LYS A 467 -7.47 -37.63 -12.42
C LYS A 467 -6.47 -38.41 -13.28
N GLU A 468 -6.36 -38.08 -14.57
CA GLU A 468 -5.37 -38.69 -15.47
C GLU A 468 -3.94 -38.34 -15.05
N ARG A 469 -3.65 -37.07 -14.72
CA ARG A 469 -2.33 -36.66 -14.21
C ARG A 469 -1.97 -37.36 -12.91
N ASP A 470 -2.93 -37.50 -11.99
CA ASP A 470 -2.73 -38.19 -10.71
C ASP A 470 -2.52 -39.69 -10.92
N GLN A 471 -3.21 -40.29 -11.88
CA GLN A 471 -3.05 -41.70 -12.25
C GLN A 471 -1.69 -41.94 -12.91
N ARG A 472 -1.30 -41.10 -13.88
CA ARG A 472 0.05 -41.10 -14.48
C ARG A 472 1.12 -40.94 -13.40
N TYR A 473 0.91 -40.03 -12.44
CA TYR A 473 1.85 -39.84 -11.34
C TYR A 473 1.93 -41.07 -10.41
N LYS A 474 0.81 -41.76 -10.17
CA LYS A 474 0.80 -43.01 -9.39
C LYS A 474 1.49 -44.15 -10.15
N GLU A 475 1.31 -44.22 -11.47
CA GLU A 475 1.93 -45.19 -12.39
C GLU A 475 3.44 -44.98 -12.59
N LEU A 476 3.99 -43.81 -12.23
CA LEU A 476 5.45 -43.60 -12.24
C LEU A 476 6.15 -44.45 -11.17
N GLY A 477 7.24 -45.11 -11.58
CA GLY A 477 8.13 -45.84 -10.68
C GLY A 477 8.75 -44.93 -9.62
N LEU A 478 9.20 -45.50 -8.50
CA LEU A 478 9.78 -44.73 -7.39
C LEU A 478 10.98 -43.87 -7.84
N ARG A 479 11.77 -44.34 -8.81
CA ARG A 479 12.90 -43.59 -9.38
C ARG A 479 12.45 -42.41 -10.23
N ASP A 480 11.43 -42.59 -11.06
CA ASP A 480 10.87 -41.51 -11.89
C ASP A 480 10.16 -40.46 -11.05
N LYS A 481 9.53 -40.85 -9.94
CA LYS A 481 8.95 -39.91 -8.97
C LYS A 481 9.99 -38.99 -8.36
N ILE A 482 11.14 -39.53 -7.97
CA ILE A 482 12.26 -38.76 -7.41
C ILE A 482 12.86 -37.82 -8.46
N THR A 483 13.03 -38.30 -9.70
CA THR A 483 13.52 -37.46 -10.81
C THR A 483 12.54 -36.34 -11.15
N LEU A 484 11.24 -36.63 -11.19
CA LEU A 484 10.21 -35.62 -11.46
C LEU A 484 10.08 -34.62 -10.32
N SER A 485 10.19 -35.04 -9.06
CA SER A 485 10.19 -34.14 -7.90
C SER A 485 11.46 -33.28 -7.85
N SER A 486 12.62 -33.87 -8.14
CA SER A 486 13.90 -33.16 -8.21
C SER A 486 13.90 -32.15 -9.38
N GLY A 487 13.40 -32.55 -10.55
CA GLY A 487 13.23 -31.70 -11.72
C GLY A 487 12.26 -30.54 -11.45
N ARG A 488 11.10 -30.80 -10.84
CA ARG A 488 10.17 -29.73 -10.44
C ARG A 488 10.75 -28.80 -9.38
N PHE A 489 11.53 -29.32 -8.44
CA PHE A 489 12.20 -28.51 -7.42
C PHE A 489 13.27 -27.59 -8.04
N LEU A 490 14.08 -28.13 -8.95
CA LEU A 490 15.10 -27.38 -9.68
C LEU A 490 14.48 -26.33 -10.60
N LEU A 491 13.42 -26.65 -11.35
CA LEU A 491 12.79 -25.71 -12.29
C LEU A 491 11.85 -24.71 -11.60
N GLY A 492 11.16 -25.12 -10.53
CA GLY A 492 10.16 -24.32 -9.84
C GLY A 492 10.74 -23.22 -8.95
N ASN A 493 11.96 -23.40 -8.44
CA ASN A 493 12.59 -22.43 -7.54
C ASN A 493 13.70 -21.64 -8.26
N LYS A 494 13.60 -20.29 -8.24
CA LYS A 494 14.59 -19.40 -8.86
C LYS A 494 16.00 -19.61 -8.31
N TYR A 495 16.13 -19.85 -6.99
CA TYR A 495 17.41 -20.07 -6.34
C TYR A 495 18.05 -21.41 -6.72
N ALA A 496 17.22 -22.45 -6.89
CA ALA A 496 17.70 -23.77 -7.30
C ALA A 496 18.25 -23.74 -8.74
N ARG A 497 17.62 -22.98 -9.64
CA ARG A 497 18.15 -22.73 -11.00
C ARG A 497 19.49 -22.01 -10.98
N THR A 498 19.61 -20.94 -10.20
CA THR A 498 20.86 -20.18 -10.07
C THR A 498 21.97 -21.03 -9.46
N PHE A 499 21.67 -21.83 -8.44
CA PHE A 499 22.63 -22.75 -7.83
C PHE A 499 23.12 -23.81 -8.82
N ALA A 500 22.21 -24.45 -9.56
CA ALA A 500 22.59 -25.44 -10.57
C ALA A 500 23.47 -24.85 -11.68
N PHE A 501 23.17 -23.62 -12.12
CA PHE A 501 23.98 -22.90 -13.10
C PHE A 501 25.41 -22.65 -12.60
N PHE A 502 25.58 -22.08 -11.40
CA PHE A 502 26.91 -21.87 -10.82
C PHE A 502 27.65 -23.17 -10.51
N TYR A 503 26.92 -24.22 -10.09
CA TYR A 503 27.49 -25.54 -9.88
C TYR A 503 28.07 -26.13 -11.18
N THR A 504 27.34 -26.03 -12.30
CA THR A 504 27.87 -26.46 -13.61
C THR A 504 29.10 -25.66 -14.03
N ILE A 505 29.08 -24.33 -13.87
CA ILE A 505 30.24 -23.48 -14.17
C ILE A 505 31.45 -23.84 -13.30
N GLY A 506 31.25 -24.01 -12.00
CA GLY A 506 32.30 -24.42 -11.06
C GLY A 506 32.91 -25.76 -11.44
N LEU A 507 32.08 -26.73 -11.87
CA LEU A 507 32.56 -28.02 -12.35
C LEU A 507 33.41 -27.88 -13.63
N HIS A 508 32.99 -27.03 -14.57
CA HIS A 508 33.79 -26.77 -15.77
C HIS A 508 35.13 -26.12 -15.42
N VAL A 509 35.13 -25.10 -14.54
CA VAL A 509 36.37 -24.45 -14.07
C VAL A 509 37.30 -25.46 -13.39
N LEU A 510 36.75 -26.38 -12.59
CA LEU A 510 37.53 -27.42 -11.93
C LEU A 510 38.15 -28.39 -12.94
N VAL A 511 37.37 -28.86 -13.93
CA VAL A 511 37.87 -29.74 -15.00
C VAL A 511 38.96 -29.03 -15.81
N PHE A 512 38.74 -27.77 -16.19
CA PHE A 512 39.76 -26.96 -16.90
C PHE A 512 41.03 -26.77 -16.06
N THR A 513 40.90 -26.57 -14.74
CA THR A 513 42.05 -26.43 -13.84
C THR A 513 42.81 -27.74 -13.71
N CYS A 514 42.11 -28.89 -13.62
CA CYS A 514 42.74 -30.21 -13.63
C CYS A 514 43.48 -30.48 -14.94
N LEU A 515 42.86 -30.19 -16.09
CA LEU A 515 43.49 -30.33 -17.40
C LEU A 515 44.70 -29.39 -17.56
N TYR A 516 44.59 -28.14 -17.10
CA TYR A 516 45.68 -27.18 -17.11
C TYR A 516 46.86 -27.63 -16.23
N ARG A 517 46.59 -28.13 -15.02
CA ARG A 517 47.63 -28.69 -14.14
C ARG A 517 48.30 -29.91 -14.74
N MET A 518 47.53 -30.81 -15.36
CA MET A 518 48.07 -31.98 -16.06
C MET A 518 48.95 -31.57 -17.25
N SER A 519 48.51 -30.57 -18.03
CA SER A 519 49.28 -30.01 -19.15
C SER A 519 50.57 -29.31 -18.67
N ALA A 520 50.50 -28.52 -17.59
CA ALA A 520 51.66 -27.86 -17.01
C ALA A 520 52.69 -28.86 -16.46
N LEU A 521 52.24 -29.95 -15.84
CA LEU A 521 53.11 -31.04 -15.39
C LEU A 521 53.76 -31.77 -16.58
N SER A 522 53.01 -32.02 -17.66
CA SER A 522 53.55 -32.60 -18.90
C SER A 522 54.61 -31.69 -19.55
N ASN A 523 54.40 -30.37 -19.54
CA ASN A 523 55.36 -29.41 -20.11
C ASN A 523 56.62 -29.25 -19.26
N SER A 524 56.48 -29.43 -17.94
CA SER A 524 57.61 -29.41 -16.98
C SER A 524 58.46 -30.68 -17.07
N GLY A 525 57.86 -31.82 -17.45
CA GLY A 525 58.58 -33.07 -17.71
C GLY A 525 59.52 -32.99 -18.91
N ASN A 526 59.09 -32.34 -20.00
CA ASN A 526 59.91 -32.18 -21.20
C ASN A 526 61.08 -31.19 -21.00
N ALA A 527 60.92 -30.17 -20.16
CA ALA A 527 61.99 -29.20 -19.88
C ALA A 527 63.12 -29.76 -18.99
N ALA A 528 62.91 -30.90 -18.33
CA ALA A 528 63.90 -31.55 -17.49
C ALA A 528 64.82 -32.52 -18.26
N GLU A 529 64.38 -33.06 -19.40
CA GLU A 529 65.22 -33.92 -20.26
C GLU A 529 66.26 -33.11 -21.07
N ASP A 530 65.94 -31.89 -21.49
CA ASP A 530 66.84 -31.06 -22.31
C ASP A 530 68.07 -30.48 -21.57
N LYS A 531 68.14 -30.59 -20.24
CA LYS A 531 69.27 -30.04 -19.44
C LYS A 531 70.38 -31.04 -19.10
N ILE A 532 70.29 -32.31 -19.51
CA ILE A 532 71.24 -33.37 -19.09
C ILE A 532 72.28 -33.71 -20.20
N ILE A 533 72.20 -33.13 -21.41
CA ILE A 533 72.98 -33.64 -22.56
C ILE A 533 74.30 -32.88 -22.86
N ASP A 534 74.58 -31.70 -22.29
CA ASP A 534 75.84 -30.98 -22.58
C ASP A 534 76.87 -31.03 -21.43
N LEU A 535 77.72 -32.08 -21.43
CA LEU A 535 79.02 -32.09 -20.74
C LEU A 535 80.09 -32.70 -21.69
N PRO A 536 81.30 -32.09 -21.78
CA PRO A 536 82.24 -32.32 -22.87
C PRO A 536 83.16 -33.54 -22.67
N HIS A 537 83.53 -34.19 -23.78
CA HIS A 537 84.54 -35.25 -23.85
C HIS A 537 85.96 -34.75 -23.49
N PRO A 538 86.73 -35.50 -22.68
CA PRO A 538 88.16 -35.24 -22.46
C PRO A 538 89.04 -35.92 -23.53
N GLN A 539 90.12 -35.24 -23.91
CA GLN A 539 91.39 -35.87 -24.33
C GLN A 539 92.24 -36.15 -23.09
#